data_AF-F6IJ40-F1
#
_entry.id   AF-F6IJ40-F1
#
_cell.length_a   1.000
_cell.length_b   1.000
_cell.length_c   1.000
_cell.angle_alpha   90.00
_cell.angle_beta   90.00
_cell.angle_gamma   90.00
#
_symmetry.space_group_name_H-M   'P 1'
#
loop_
_entity.id
_entity.type
_entity.pdbx_description
1 polymer ?
#
loop_
_entity_poly.entity_id
_entity_poly.type
_entity_poly.pdbx_seq_one_letter_code
_entity_poly.pdbx_strand_id
1 'polypeptide(L)'
;MIGGLQPFHRAMLLFNRDALETFAFCPLPCEHVSEHEALILKLVTSLRDRGPGATRDTLDLLVLEDSVGDVLETLSKLGAALALAGIFPQEPATLHTPRSL
;
A
#
# COMPACT_ATOMS: atom_id res chain seq x y z
N MET A 1 16.71 -1.85 4.32
CA MET A 1 15.26 -1.76 4.61
C MET A 1 14.88 -1.17 5.97
N ILE A 2 15.82 -0.90 6.90
CA ILE A 2 15.47 -0.35 8.24
C ILE A 2 14.67 0.96 8.16
N GLY A 3 14.98 1.85 7.20
CA GLY A 3 14.27 3.13 7.04
C GLY A 3 12.79 3.01 6.66
N GLY A 4 12.36 1.89 6.09
CA GLY A 4 10.95 1.66 5.70
C GLY A 4 10.10 1.02 6.79
N LEU A 5 10.72 0.47 7.85
CA LEU A 5 10.00 -0.27 8.89
C LEU A 5 9.11 0.65 9.74
N GLN A 6 9.62 1.82 10.12
CA GLN A 6 8.85 2.81 10.88
C GLN A 6 7.60 3.30 10.11
N PRO A 7 7.70 3.76 8.85
CA PRO A 7 6.50 4.17 8.12
C PRO A 7 5.57 2.99 7.83
N PHE A 8 6.09 1.79 7.61
CA PHE A 8 5.24 0.59 7.47
C PHE A 8 4.42 0.31 8.74
N HIS A 9 5.05 0.26 9.92
CA HIS A 9 4.33 0.04 11.18
C HIS A 9 3.34 1.17 11.49
N ARG A 10 3.69 2.43 11.18
CA ARG A 10 2.76 3.55 11.34
C ARG A 10 1.55 3.39 10.42
N ALA A 11 1.73 2.97 9.16
CA ALA A 11 0.62 2.74 8.25
C ALA A 11 -0.29 1.64 8.79
N MET A 12 0.30 0.54 9.27
CA MET A 12 -0.46 -0.55 9.89
C MET A 12 -1.24 -0.11 11.12
N LEU A 13 -0.66 0.73 11.99
CA LEU A 13 -1.36 1.28 13.15
C LEU A 13 -2.54 2.16 12.75
N LEU A 14 -2.35 3.04 11.76
CA LEU A 14 -3.42 3.92 11.27
C LEU A 14 -4.57 3.12 10.63
N PHE A 15 -4.26 2.12 9.81
CA PHE A 15 -5.31 1.24 9.25
C PHE A 15 -6.04 0.44 10.33
N ASN A 16 -5.34 -0.06 11.36
CA ASN A 16 -6.02 -0.79 12.44
C ASN A 16 -6.90 0.10 13.33
N ARG A 17 -6.56 1.39 13.47
CA ARG A 17 -7.25 2.32 14.37
C ARG A 17 -8.39 3.05 13.67
N ASP A 18 -8.15 3.52 12.45
CA ASP A 18 -8.96 4.55 11.79
C ASP A 18 -9.61 4.07 10.49
N ALA A 19 -9.44 2.81 10.09
CA ALA A 19 -10.14 2.29 8.91
C ALA A 19 -11.65 2.19 9.14
N LEU A 20 -12.42 2.47 8.09
CA LEU A 20 -13.88 2.32 8.08
C LEU A 20 -14.31 0.84 8.10
N GLU A 21 -13.42 -0.05 7.67
CA GLU A 21 -13.58 -1.50 7.73
C GLU A 21 -12.31 -2.22 8.19
N THR A 22 -12.46 -3.47 8.64
CA THR A 22 -11.33 -4.27 9.10
C THR A 22 -10.52 -4.79 7.92
N PHE A 23 -9.27 -4.34 7.81
CA PHE A 23 -8.34 -4.86 6.80
C PHE A 23 -7.91 -6.30 7.14
N ALA A 24 -8.03 -7.17 6.15
CA ALA A 24 -7.65 -8.58 6.22
C ALA A 24 -6.36 -8.86 5.44
N PHE A 25 -5.41 -9.52 6.09
CA PHE A 25 -4.10 -9.89 5.54
C PHE A 25 -3.99 -11.40 5.40
N CYS A 26 -3.29 -11.82 4.34
CA CYS A 26 -3.00 -13.24 4.13
C CYS A 26 -1.93 -13.72 5.14
N PRO A 27 -1.93 -15.01 5.52
CA PRO A 27 -0.82 -15.59 6.26
C PRO A 27 0.51 -15.42 5.50
N LEU A 28 1.62 -15.26 6.21
CA LEU A 28 2.95 -15.11 5.61
C LEU A 28 3.35 -16.19 4.57
N PRO A 29 2.99 -17.48 4.69
CA PRO A 29 3.31 -18.48 3.66
C PRO A 29 2.35 -18.47 2.45
N CYS A 30 1.56 -17.41 2.26
CA CYS A 30 0.64 -17.27 1.12
C CYS A 30 1.37 -16.69 -0.10
N GLU A 31 1.28 -17.39 -1.23
CA GLU A 31 1.83 -16.93 -2.53
C GLU A 31 0.92 -15.90 -3.23
N HIS A 32 -0.20 -15.52 -2.61
CA HIS A 32 -1.18 -14.58 -3.16
C HIS A 32 -1.28 -13.32 -2.30
N VAL A 33 -1.54 -12.21 -2.99
CA VAL A 33 -1.83 -10.91 -2.37
C VAL A 33 -3.33 -10.82 -2.11
N SER A 34 -3.73 -10.53 -0.87
CA SER A 34 -5.13 -10.29 -0.51
C SER A 34 -5.65 -9.00 -1.14
N GLU A 35 -6.98 -8.82 -1.16
CA GLU A 35 -7.58 -7.59 -1.67
C GLU A 35 -7.08 -6.33 -0.93
N HIS A 36 -7.04 -6.35 0.40
CA HIS A 36 -6.56 -5.23 1.20
C HIS A 36 -5.05 -4.98 1.04
N GLU A 37 -4.27 -6.04 0.86
CA GLU A 37 -2.83 -5.90 0.55
C GLU A 37 -2.63 -5.26 -0.82
N ALA A 38 -3.40 -5.69 -1.83
CA ALA A 38 -3.39 -5.10 -3.16
C ALA A 38 -3.83 -3.63 -3.13
N LEU A 39 -4.83 -3.29 -2.31
CA LEU A 39 -5.29 -1.93 -2.09
C LEU A 39 -4.19 -1.05 -1.49
N ILE A 40 -3.48 -1.51 -0.47
CA ILE A 40 -2.34 -0.77 0.13
C ILE A 40 -1.24 -0.55 -0.92
N LEU A 41 -0.86 -1.58 -1.67
CA LEU A 41 0.10 -1.44 -2.77
C LEU A 41 -0.40 -0.46 -3.83
N LYS A 42 -1.71 -0.46 -4.12
CA LYS A 42 -2.32 0.48 -5.05
C LYS A 42 -2.26 1.92 -4.55
N LEU A 43 -2.47 2.16 -3.26
CA LEU A 43 -2.35 3.50 -2.67
C LEU A 43 -0.91 4.03 -2.76
N VAL A 44 0.08 3.17 -2.46
CA VAL A 44 1.51 3.54 -2.56
C VAL A 44 1.91 3.88 -4.01
N THR A 45 1.45 3.08 -4.98
CA THR A 45 1.72 3.34 -6.41
C THR A 45 0.95 4.55 -6.93
N SER A 46 -0.32 4.72 -6.55
CA SER A 46 -1.16 5.87 -6.91
C SER A 46 -0.54 7.18 -6.44
N LEU A 47 0.06 7.20 -5.26
CA LEU A 47 0.71 8.39 -4.73
C LEU A 47 1.89 8.86 -5.60
N ARG A 48 2.63 7.92 -6.19
CA ARG A 48 3.72 8.20 -7.14
C ARG A 48 3.18 8.60 -8.52
N ASP A 49 2.20 7.85 -9.03
CA ASP A 49 1.82 7.92 -10.45
C ASP A 49 0.73 8.97 -10.72
N ARG A 50 -0.17 9.19 -9.75
CA ARG A 50 -1.34 10.08 -9.85
C ARG A 50 -1.29 11.25 -8.86
N GLY A 51 -0.35 11.22 -7.92
CA GLY A 51 -0.15 12.25 -6.93
C GLY A 51 -1.09 12.15 -5.71
N PRO A 52 -0.97 13.13 -4.78
CA PRO A 52 -1.66 13.10 -3.49
C PRO A 52 -3.18 13.29 -3.58
N GLY A 53 -3.69 14.07 -4.53
CA GLY A 53 -5.13 14.33 -4.67
C GLY A 53 -5.93 13.06 -4.96
N ALA A 54 -5.60 12.34 -6.03
CA ALA A 54 -6.29 11.10 -6.39
C ALA A 54 -6.16 10.00 -5.31
N THR A 55 -5.03 9.98 -4.59
CA THR A 55 -4.81 9.05 -3.49
C THR A 55 -5.65 9.41 -2.27
N ARG A 56 -5.80 10.71 -1.98
CA ARG A 56 -6.66 11.23 -0.93
C ARG A 56 -8.11 10.84 -1.15
N ASP A 57 -8.64 11.04 -2.36
CA ASP A 57 -10.03 10.68 -2.70
C ASP A 57 -10.30 9.18 -2.45
N THR A 58 -9.29 8.33 -2.63
CA THR A 58 -9.40 6.89 -2.32
C THR A 58 -9.35 6.65 -0.81
N LEU A 59 -8.48 7.35 -0.08
CA LEU A 59 -8.37 7.23 1.37
C LEU A 59 -9.63 7.71 2.11
N ASP A 60 -10.32 8.72 1.58
CA ASP A 60 -11.60 9.21 2.13
C ASP A 60 -12.69 8.10 2.16
N LEU A 61 -12.53 7.05 1.34
CA LEU A 61 -13.42 5.89 1.31
C LEU A 61 -12.99 4.76 2.25
N LEU A 62 -11.80 4.84 2.84
CA LEU A 62 -11.15 3.73 3.55
C LEU A 62 -10.87 4.03 5.02
N VAL A 63 -10.64 5.31 5.36
CA VAL A 63 -10.30 5.73 6.72
C VAL A 63 -11.14 6.93 7.14
N LEU A 64 -11.18 7.19 8.45
CA LEU A 64 -11.78 8.41 9.01
C LEU A 64 -11.13 9.66 8.41
N GLU A 65 -11.94 10.67 8.11
CA GLU A 65 -11.52 11.93 7.46
C GLU A 65 -10.31 12.58 8.14
N ASP A 66 -10.31 12.65 9.47
CA ASP A 66 -9.22 13.25 10.26
C ASP A 66 -7.89 12.49 10.13
N SER A 67 -7.92 11.22 9.72
CA SER A 67 -6.74 10.35 9.61
C SER A 67 -6.13 10.33 8.20
N VAL A 68 -6.83 10.87 7.21
CA VAL A 68 -6.43 10.82 5.80
C VAL A 68 -5.05 11.46 5.58
N GLY A 69 -4.80 12.62 6.19
CA GLY A 69 -3.52 13.33 6.08
C GLY A 69 -2.36 12.53 6.67
N ASP A 70 -2.56 11.94 7.85
CA ASP A 70 -1.56 11.09 8.53
C ASP A 70 -1.23 9.82 7.73
N VAL A 71 -2.24 9.19 7.13
CA VAL A 71 -2.06 8.00 6.28
C VAL A 71 -1.30 8.40 5.02
N LEU A 72 -1.69 9.49 4.35
CA LEU A 72 -1.04 9.97 3.13
C LEU A 72 0.46 10.26 3.35
N GLU A 73 0.80 10.97 4.42
CA GLU A 73 2.20 11.25 4.79
C GLU A 73 2.98 9.96 5.02
N THR A 74 2.37 9.01 5.73
CA THR A 74 2.99 7.73 6.06
C THR A 74 3.24 6.88 4.81
N LEU A 75 2.27 6.82 3.91
CA LEU A 75 2.40 6.14 2.63
C LEU A 75 3.47 6.80 1.73
N SER A 76 3.60 8.13 1.78
CA SER A 76 4.67 8.84 1.07
C SER A 76 6.06 8.42 1.54
N LYS A 77 6.26 8.34 2.87
CA LYS A 77 7.53 7.89 3.46
C LYS A 77 7.82 6.43 3.15
N LEU A 78 6.78 5.57 3.20
CA LEU A 78 6.90 4.17 2.83
C LEU A 78 7.31 4.02 1.37
N GLY A 79 6.63 4.71 0.45
CA GLY A 79 6.94 4.71 -0.97
C GLY A 79 8.37 5.16 -1.26
N ALA A 80 8.83 6.24 -0.62
CA ALA A 80 10.21 6.69 -0.73
C ALA A 80 11.22 5.62 -0.26
N ALA A 81 10.95 4.94 0.86
CA ALA A 81 11.81 3.87 1.36
C ALA A 81 11.85 2.65 0.43
N LEU A 82 10.73 2.27 -0.19
CA LEU A 82 10.66 1.19 -1.18
C LEU A 82 11.42 1.54 -2.45
N ALA A 83 11.31 2.79 -2.92
CA ALA A 83 12.06 3.29 -4.07
C ALA A 83 13.57 3.25 -3.82
N LEU A 84 14.03 3.74 -2.68
CA LEU A 84 15.44 3.69 -2.28
C LEU A 84 15.97 2.25 -2.16
N ALA A 85 15.11 1.31 -1.77
CA ALA A 85 15.46 -0.10 -1.67
C ALA A 85 15.39 -0.85 -3.01
N GLY A 86 14.97 -0.21 -4.10
CA GLY A 86 14.86 -0.84 -5.43
C GLY A 86 13.72 -1.86 -5.54
N ILE A 87 12.75 -1.84 -4.63
CA ILE A 87 11.63 -2.81 -4.55
C ILE A 87 10.27 -2.11 -4.66
N PHE A 88 10.23 -0.91 -5.25
CA PHE A 88 8.98 -0.19 -5.42
C PHE A 88 8.01 -0.97 -6.33
N PRO A 89 6.73 -1.14 -5.96
CA PRO A 89 5.78 -1.93 -6.74
C PRO A 89 5.66 -1.44 -8.18
N GLN A 90 5.72 -2.36 -9.12
CA GLN A 90 5.57 -2.09 -10.55
C GLN A 90 4.25 -2.65 -11.05
N GLU A 91 3.87 -2.29 -12.28
CA GLU A 91 2.78 -3.01 -12.95
C GLU A 91 3.10 -4.50 -13.00
N PRO A 92 2.09 -5.37 -12.84
CA PRO A 92 2.28 -6.81 -12.98
C PRO A 92 2.96 -7.08 -14.31
N ALA A 93 4.06 -7.83 -14.29
CA ALA A 93 4.63 -8.35 -15.52
C ALA A 93 3.51 -9.10 -16.25
N THR A 94 3.26 -8.76 -17.53
CA THR A 94 2.32 -9.52 -18.35
C THR A 94 2.71 -11.00 -18.24
N LEU A 95 1.84 -11.82 -17.65
CA LEU A 95 2.07 -13.25 -17.52
C LEU A 95 2.45 -13.79 -18.90
N HIS A 96 3.73 -14.12 -19.07
CA HIS A 96 4.14 -14.93 -20.20
C HIS A 96 3.62 -16.32 -19.86
N THR A 97 2.46 -16.68 -20.41
CA THR A 97 1.88 -18.02 -20.24
C THR A 97 2.96 -19.04 -20.57
N PRO A 98 3.47 -19.82 -19.60
CA PRO A 98 4.28 -20.97 -19.96
C PRO A 98 3.34 -21.91 -20.71
N ARG A 99 3.66 -22.18 -21.98
CA ARG A 99 3.03 -23.25 -22.75
C ARG A 99 3.16 -24.53 -21.91
N SER A 100 2.04 -25.02 -21.39
CA SER A 100 1.94 -26.38 -20.87
C SER A 100 2.35 -27.34 -21.97
N LEU A 101 3.42 -28.11 -21.73
CA LEU A 101 3.75 -29.33 -22.47
C LEU A 101 2.99 -30.51 -21.87
#